data_AF-A0AAE8ITH7-F1
#
_entry.id   AF-A0AAE8ITH7-F1
#
_cell.length_a   1.000
_cell.length_b   1.000
_cell.length_c   1.000
_cell.angle_alpha   90.00
_cell.angle_beta   90.00
_cell.angle_gamma   90.00
#
_symmetry.space_group_name_H-M   'P 1'
#
loop_
_entity.id
_entity.type
_entity.pdbx_description
1 polymer ?
#
loop_
_entity_poly.entity_id
_entity_poly.type
_entity_poly.pdbx_seq_one_letter_code
_entity_poly.pdbx_strand_id
1 'polypeptide(L)'
;MAPQRQINWQKLAEIYELKEFFAADFAGFQAEIEQQLQDLDRFPTETLDKLAKLRALEVTNGITQWAYRRGAAQALPIEQTRQCMNMVMGFMKNVELSFPSIGTVEFSDWETDYVRRVRGLYIDAFKNNVPGAESQFHAISTAQFIACGHHRFNEAIALVEADYGELFSAYFIERMKKYIGAYLDSFSESP
;
A
#
# COMPACT_ATOMS: atom_id res chain seq x y z
N MET A 1 -2.55 -4.87 -23.73
CA MET A 1 -1.46 -5.79 -23.36
C MET A 1 -1.00 -5.40 -21.97
N ALA A 2 -0.74 -6.36 -21.08
CA ALA A 2 -0.12 -6.05 -19.80
C ALA A 2 1.27 -5.46 -20.03
N PRO A 3 1.69 -4.44 -19.25
CA PRO A 3 3.00 -3.82 -19.43
C PRO A 3 4.10 -4.85 -19.17
N GLN A 4 5.16 -4.83 -19.99
CA GLN A 4 6.31 -5.70 -19.78
C GLN A 4 7.13 -5.11 -18.62
N ARG A 5 7.06 -5.77 -17.45
CA ARG A 5 7.81 -5.40 -16.26
C ARG A 5 9.02 -6.31 -16.10
N GLN A 6 10.19 -5.71 -15.87
CA GLN A 6 11.38 -6.45 -15.44
C GLN A 6 11.55 -6.25 -13.93
N ILE A 7 11.28 -7.30 -13.16
CA ILE A 7 11.33 -7.27 -11.69
C ILE A 7 12.73 -7.71 -11.22
N ASN A 8 13.35 -6.92 -10.37
CA ASN A 8 14.55 -7.28 -9.62
C ASN A 8 14.15 -7.95 -8.30
N TRP A 9 13.99 -9.27 -8.34
CA TRP A 9 13.60 -10.08 -7.18
C TRP A 9 14.57 -9.99 -6.02
N GLN A 10 15.87 -9.81 -6.29
CA GLN A 10 16.85 -9.68 -5.20
C GLN A 10 16.71 -8.38 -4.45
N LYS A 11 16.39 -7.29 -5.15
CA LYS A 11 16.08 -6.02 -4.52
C LYS A 11 14.78 -6.07 -3.71
N LEU A 12 13.76 -6.81 -4.18
CA LEU A 12 12.56 -7.07 -3.37
C LEU A 12 12.90 -7.86 -2.10
N ALA A 13 13.76 -8.86 -2.18
CA ALA A 13 14.16 -9.68 -1.02
C ALA A 13 14.96 -8.91 0.05
N GLU A 14 15.50 -7.73 -0.31
CA GLU A 14 16.18 -6.84 0.63
C GLU A 14 15.21 -5.92 1.41
N ILE A 15 13.94 -5.80 0.98
CA ILE A 15 12.92 -5.03 1.68
C ILE A 15 12.65 -5.69 3.04
N TYR A 16 12.68 -4.89 4.11
CA TYR A 16 12.61 -5.37 5.50
C TYR A 16 11.38 -6.26 5.73
N GLU A 17 10.22 -5.84 5.23
CA GLU A 17 8.94 -6.53 5.34
C GLU A 17 8.87 -7.83 4.52
N LEU A 18 9.75 -8.03 3.54
CA LEU A 18 9.72 -9.19 2.65
C LEU A 18 10.83 -10.21 2.94
N LYS A 19 11.87 -9.77 3.64
CA LYS A 19 13.12 -10.51 3.82
C LYS A 19 12.91 -11.92 4.38
N GLU A 20 12.05 -12.07 5.38
CA GLU A 20 11.81 -13.37 6.01
C GLU A 20 11.07 -14.36 5.11
N PHE A 21 10.14 -13.87 4.27
CA PHE A 21 9.40 -14.70 3.33
C PHE A 21 10.29 -15.20 2.19
N PHE A 22 11.10 -14.32 1.61
CA PHE A 22 12.09 -14.72 0.60
C PHE A 22 13.19 -15.62 1.16
N ALA A 23 13.59 -15.43 2.43
CA ALA A 23 14.57 -16.31 3.08
C ALA A 23 14.01 -17.71 3.38
N ALA A 24 12.70 -17.81 3.67
CA ALA A 24 12.04 -19.08 3.95
C ALA A 24 11.80 -19.90 2.67
N ASP A 25 11.25 -19.28 1.63
CA ASP A 25 11.02 -19.90 0.32
C ASP A 25 11.03 -18.86 -0.79
N PHE A 26 12.21 -18.61 -1.37
CA PHE A 26 12.38 -17.60 -2.40
C PHE A 26 11.50 -17.86 -3.63
N ALA A 27 11.50 -19.10 -4.13
CA ALA A 27 10.81 -19.46 -5.36
C ALA A 27 9.29 -19.50 -5.16
N GLY A 28 8.83 -20.04 -4.03
CA GLY A 28 7.41 -20.05 -3.68
C GLY A 28 6.85 -18.65 -3.50
N PHE A 29 7.53 -17.81 -2.72
CA PHE A 29 7.07 -16.43 -2.48
C PHE A 29 7.10 -15.56 -3.75
N GLN A 30 8.12 -15.74 -4.60
CA GLN A 30 8.14 -15.13 -5.93
C GLN A 30 6.90 -15.55 -6.76
N ALA A 31 6.62 -16.85 -6.83
CA ALA A 31 5.48 -17.36 -7.59
C ALA A 31 4.13 -16.86 -7.05
N GLU A 32 4.00 -16.69 -5.73
CA GLU A 32 2.82 -16.07 -5.11
C GLU A 32 2.64 -14.61 -5.57
N ILE A 33 3.70 -13.80 -5.56
CA ILE A 33 3.67 -12.41 -6.03
C ILE A 33 3.30 -12.36 -7.52
N GLU A 34 3.91 -13.20 -8.35
CA GLU A 34 3.63 -13.27 -9.79
C GLU A 34 2.17 -13.64 -10.07
N GLN A 35 1.60 -14.58 -9.31
CA GLN A 35 0.19 -14.96 -9.45
C GLN A 35 -0.74 -13.79 -9.10
N GLN A 36 -0.48 -13.07 -8.00
CA GLN A 36 -1.28 -11.89 -7.64
C GLN A 36 -1.14 -10.78 -8.69
N LEU A 37 0.06 -10.61 -9.26
CA LEU A 37 0.31 -9.61 -10.29
C LEU A 37 -0.47 -9.91 -11.58
N GLN A 38 -0.55 -11.18 -12.00
CA GLN A 38 -1.34 -11.59 -13.16
C GLN A 38 -2.83 -11.27 -13.02
N ASP A 39 -3.38 -11.39 -11.80
CA ASP A 39 -4.77 -11.04 -11.53
C ASP A 39 -4.96 -9.51 -11.57
N LEU A 40 -4.03 -8.76 -10.98
CA LEU A 40 -4.05 -7.29 -10.98
C LEU A 40 -3.87 -6.68 -12.37
N ASP A 41 -3.11 -7.32 -13.26
CA ASP A 41 -2.93 -6.87 -14.65
C ASP A 41 -4.21 -6.90 -15.49
N ARG A 42 -5.26 -7.56 -14.98
CA ARG A 42 -6.60 -7.58 -15.59
C ARG A 42 -7.49 -6.45 -15.08
N PHE A 43 -7.05 -5.70 -14.08
CA PHE A 43 -7.85 -4.63 -13.51
C PHE A 43 -7.90 -3.43 -14.47
N PRO A 44 -9.03 -2.69 -14.52
CA PRO A 44 -9.09 -1.43 -15.22
C PRO A 44 -8.04 -0.45 -14.70
N THR A 45 -7.49 0.38 -15.60
CA THR A 45 -6.55 1.46 -15.25
C THR A 45 -7.07 2.31 -14.10
N GLU A 46 -8.33 2.74 -14.17
CA GLU A 46 -8.95 3.56 -13.14
C GLU A 46 -8.96 2.87 -11.77
N THR A 47 -9.17 1.55 -11.73
CA THR A 47 -9.10 0.79 -10.47
C THR A 47 -7.68 0.83 -9.89
N LEU A 48 -6.65 0.65 -10.73
CA LEU A 48 -5.27 0.76 -10.28
C LEU A 48 -4.94 2.18 -9.78
N ASP A 49 -5.53 3.22 -10.38
CA ASP A 49 -5.38 4.61 -9.92
C ASP A 49 -6.02 4.83 -8.54
N LYS A 50 -7.16 4.18 -8.27
CA LYS A 50 -7.82 4.20 -6.96
C LYS A 50 -7.00 3.42 -5.93
N LEU A 51 -6.48 2.26 -6.30
CA LEU A 51 -5.63 1.45 -5.42
C LEU A 51 -4.34 2.18 -5.05
N ALA A 52 -3.69 2.88 -5.98
CA ALA A 52 -2.51 3.68 -5.67
C ALA A 52 -2.79 4.75 -4.59
N LYS A 53 -3.91 5.48 -4.73
CA LYS A 53 -4.39 6.46 -3.74
C LYS A 53 -4.65 5.82 -2.38
N LEU A 54 -5.34 4.67 -2.37
CA LEU A 54 -5.62 3.91 -1.16
C LEU A 54 -4.33 3.48 -0.45
N ARG A 55 -3.40 2.87 -1.19
CA ARG A 55 -2.13 2.36 -0.65
C ARG A 55 -1.25 3.49 -0.10
N ALA A 56 -1.20 4.65 -0.76
CA ALA A 56 -0.47 5.82 -0.25
C ALA A 56 -1.00 6.26 1.13
N LEU A 57 -2.33 6.34 1.29
CA LEU A 57 -2.97 6.66 2.57
C LEU A 57 -2.74 5.59 3.63
N GLU A 58 -2.87 4.32 3.28
CA GLU A 58 -2.66 3.18 4.20
C GLU A 58 -1.22 3.13 4.72
N VAL A 59 -0.23 3.27 3.84
CA VAL A 59 1.19 3.29 4.21
C VAL A 59 1.48 4.47 5.15
N THR A 60 1.03 5.68 4.78
CA THR A 60 1.27 6.88 5.59
C THR A 60 0.66 6.75 6.99
N ASN A 61 -0.58 6.26 7.06
CA ASN A 61 -1.26 6.02 8.32
C ASN A 61 -0.59 4.92 9.15
N GLY A 62 -0.16 3.82 8.51
CA GLY A 62 0.57 2.74 9.17
C GLY A 62 1.85 3.22 9.85
N ILE A 63 2.68 3.98 9.13
CA ILE A 63 3.93 4.55 9.66
C ILE A 63 3.64 5.55 10.79
N THR A 64 2.62 6.41 10.62
CA THR A 64 2.19 7.39 11.63
C THR A 64 1.77 6.71 12.93
N GLN A 65 0.93 5.67 12.83
CA GLN A 65 0.48 4.90 13.99
C GLN A 65 1.63 4.18 14.69
N TRP A 66 2.54 3.60 13.91
CA TRP A 66 3.70 2.90 14.45
C TRP A 66 4.63 3.82 15.23
N ALA A 67 4.89 5.02 14.71
CA ALA A 67 5.68 6.03 15.41
C ALA A 67 5.05 6.42 16.76
N TYR A 68 3.75 6.65 16.79
CA TYR A 68 3.03 6.96 18.03
C TYR A 68 3.08 5.81 19.04
N ARG A 69 2.77 4.57 18.62
CA ARG A 69 2.75 3.39 19.51
C ARG A 69 4.11 3.08 20.13
N ARG A 70 5.21 3.48 19.47
CA ARG A 70 6.59 3.29 19.94
C ARG A 70 7.16 4.50 20.67
N GLY A 71 6.40 5.58 20.84
CA GLY A 71 6.89 6.82 21.44
C GLY A 71 8.08 7.42 20.67
N ALA A 72 8.08 7.31 19.33
CA ALA A 72 9.14 7.88 18.51
C ALA A 72 9.22 9.40 18.71
N ALA A 73 10.42 9.97 18.65
CA ALA A 73 10.62 11.41 18.84
C ALA A 73 9.86 12.28 17.84
N GLN A 74 9.59 11.74 16.64
CA GLN A 74 8.84 12.39 15.57
C GLN A 74 7.35 12.03 15.59
N ALA A 75 6.86 11.32 16.61
CA ALA A 75 5.44 11.00 16.73
C ALA A 75 4.61 12.28 16.77
N LEU A 76 3.50 12.30 16.03
CA LEU A 76 2.56 13.41 16.08
C LEU A 76 1.92 13.49 17.48
N PRO A 77 1.45 14.68 17.89
CA PRO A 77 0.58 14.81 19.06
C PRO A 77 -0.59 13.82 18.98
N ILE A 78 -1.09 13.37 20.14
CA ILE A 78 -2.13 12.34 20.22
C ILE A 78 -3.40 12.72 19.44
N GLU A 79 -3.83 13.98 19.50
CA GLU A 79 -5.04 14.44 18.80
C GLU A 79 -4.85 14.42 17.29
N GLN A 80 -3.71 14.88 16.79
CA GLN A 80 -3.38 14.81 15.36
C GLN A 80 -3.25 13.36 14.89
N THR A 81 -2.61 12.50 15.70
CA THR A 81 -2.54 11.05 15.43
C THR A 81 -3.94 10.44 15.30
N ARG A 82 -4.86 10.78 16.21
CA ARG A 82 -6.26 10.32 16.16
C ARG A 82 -6.99 10.82 14.92
N GLN A 83 -6.76 12.06 14.51
CA GLN A 83 -7.33 12.62 13.28
C GLN A 83 -6.86 11.83 12.05
N CYS A 84 -5.55 11.60 11.90
CA CYS A 84 -4.99 10.76 10.83
C CYS A 84 -5.63 9.36 10.81
N MET A 85 -5.68 8.72 11.98
CA MET A 85 -6.23 7.38 12.13
C MET A 85 -7.70 7.31 11.76
N ASN A 86 -8.52 8.23 12.27
CA ASN A 86 -9.96 8.24 12.04
C ASN A 86 -10.29 8.50 10.57
N MET A 87 -9.56 9.40 9.91
CA MET A 87 -9.71 9.68 8.49
C MET A 87 -9.50 8.40 7.66
N VAL A 88 -8.32 7.77 7.79
CA VAL A 88 -7.99 6.59 6.97
C VAL A 88 -8.84 5.38 7.37
N MET A 89 -9.14 5.18 8.66
CA MET A 89 -10.06 4.11 9.08
C MET A 89 -11.48 4.33 8.56
N GLY A 90 -11.94 5.58 8.44
CA GLY A 90 -13.22 5.91 7.83
C GLY A 90 -13.26 5.46 6.37
N PHE A 91 -12.21 5.81 5.61
CA PHE A 91 -12.07 5.38 4.23
C PHE A 91 -12.05 3.86 4.08
N MET A 92 -11.32 3.15 4.92
CA MET A 92 -11.26 1.68 4.88
C MET A 92 -12.58 0.99 5.24
N LYS A 93 -13.40 1.61 6.09
CA LYS A 93 -14.70 1.05 6.48
C LYS A 93 -15.75 1.26 5.39
N ASN A 94 -15.75 2.44 4.79
CA ASN A 94 -16.72 2.81 3.76
C ASN A 94 -16.28 2.40 2.36
N VAL A 95 -14.99 2.06 2.18
CA VAL A 95 -14.34 1.84 0.88
C VAL A 95 -14.58 3.02 -0.06
N GLU A 96 -14.32 4.19 0.48
CA GLU A 96 -14.53 5.47 -0.17
C GLU A 96 -13.39 6.39 0.25
N LEU A 97 -12.73 7.05 -0.70
CA LEU A 97 -11.66 8.00 -0.41
C LEU A 97 -12.18 9.40 -0.68
N SER A 98 -12.21 10.25 0.33
CA SER A 98 -12.42 11.69 0.11
C SER A 98 -11.06 12.36 -0.07
N PHE A 99 -11.00 13.40 -0.89
CA PHE A 99 -9.84 14.26 -1.09
C PHE A 99 -10.32 15.72 -1.23
N PRO A 100 -9.83 16.68 -0.42
CA PRO A 100 -10.15 18.10 -0.54
C PRO A 100 -10.10 18.66 -1.97
N SER A 101 -9.11 18.26 -2.77
CA SER A 101 -8.88 18.87 -4.10
C SER A 101 -9.71 18.24 -5.22
N ILE A 102 -10.03 16.94 -5.13
CA ILE A 102 -10.70 16.19 -6.22
C ILE A 102 -12.05 15.59 -5.82
N GLY A 103 -12.48 15.77 -4.57
CA GLY A 103 -13.74 15.24 -4.05
C GLY A 103 -13.67 13.77 -3.67
N THR A 104 -14.79 13.07 -3.82
CA THR A 104 -14.93 11.67 -3.42
C THR A 104 -14.58 10.72 -4.58
N VAL A 105 -13.75 9.72 -4.27
CA VAL A 105 -13.40 8.61 -5.14
C VAL A 105 -14.18 7.38 -4.68
N GLU A 106 -15.15 6.99 -5.50
CA GLU A 106 -16.03 5.85 -5.23
C GLU A 106 -15.46 4.55 -5.82
N PHE A 107 -15.63 3.46 -5.08
CA PHE A 107 -15.32 2.11 -5.50
C PHE A 107 -16.64 1.43 -5.92
N SER A 108 -16.66 0.82 -7.10
CA SER A 108 -17.75 -0.06 -7.51
C SER A 108 -17.83 -1.29 -6.60
N ASP A 109 -18.93 -2.03 -6.67
CA ASP A 109 -19.19 -3.17 -5.77
C ASP A 109 -18.06 -4.21 -5.81
N TRP A 110 -17.56 -4.55 -7.00
CA TRP A 110 -16.48 -5.54 -7.14
C TRP A 110 -15.14 -5.00 -6.61
N GLU A 111 -14.85 -3.70 -6.78
CA GLU A 111 -13.65 -3.07 -6.23
C GLU A 111 -13.75 -3.03 -4.70
N THR A 112 -14.93 -2.76 -4.16
CA THR A 112 -15.24 -2.80 -2.72
C THR A 112 -15.01 -4.19 -2.14
N ASP A 113 -15.51 -5.23 -2.81
CA ASP A 113 -15.30 -6.62 -2.39
C ASP A 113 -13.82 -6.99 -2.43
N TYR A 114 -13.08 -6.55 -3.46
CA TYR A 114 -11.64 -6.73 -3.53
C TYR A 114 -10.93 -6.07 -2.34
N VAL A 115 -11.18 -4.79 -2.06
CA VAL A 115 -10.55 -4.06 -0.95
C VAL A 115 -10.90 -4.71 0.39
N ARG A 116 -12.16 -5.11 0.60
CA ARG A 116 -12.59 -5.80 1.82
C ARG A 116 -11.90 -7.14 2.01
N ARG A 117 -11.69 -7.91 0.93
CA ARG A 117 -10.95 -9.18 0.95
C ARG A 117 -9.49 -8.96 1.36
N VAL A 118 -8.79 -7.98 0.76
CA VAL A 118 -7.41 -7.66 1.14
C VAL A 118 -7.32 -7.20 2.59
N ARG A 119 -8.28 -6.38 3.05
CA ARG A 119 -8.38 -5.97 4.45
C ARG A 119 -8.66 -7.16 5.39
N GLY A 120 -9.47 -8.11 4.98
CA GLY A 120 -9.70 -9.36 5.71
C GLY A 120 -8.40 -10.11 5.92
N LEU A 121 -7.59 -10.24 4.87
CA LEU A 121 -6.28 -10.89 4.93
C LEU A 121 -5.31 -10.17 5.89
N TYR A 122 -5.30 -8.83 5.90
CA TYR A 122 -4.54 -8.06 6.90
C TYR A 122 -4.99 -8.37 8.34
N ILE A 123 -6.31 -8.47 8.58
CA ILE A 123 -6.84 -8.81 9.90
C ILE A 123 -6.41 -10.22 10.30
N ASP A 124 -6.48 -11.16 9.36
CA ASP A 124 -6.09 -12.54 9.59
C ASP A 124 -4.60 -12.68 9.92
N ALA A 125 -3.75 -11.95 9.20
CA ALA A 125 -2.32 -11.87 9.46
C ALA A 125 -2.00 -11.25 10.84
N PHE A 126 -2.42 -10.00 11.07
CA PHE A 126 -1.87 -9.19 12.17
C PHE A 126 -2.77 -9.11 13.41
N LYS A 127 -3.96 -9.71 13.39
CA LYS A 127 -4.87 -9.72 14.55
C LYS A 127 -5.30 -11.12 14.96
N ASN A 128 -5.62 -11.98 14.01
CA ASN A 128 -6.07 -13.33 14.29
C ASN A 128 -4.93 -14.35 14.31
N ASN A 129 -3.74 -13.98 13.79
CA ASN A 129 -2.56 -14.85 13.68
C ASN A 129 -2.85 -16.14 12.89
N VAL A 130 -3.60 -16.02 11.79
CA VAL A 130 -3.90 -17.16 10.91
C VAL A 130 -2.61 -17.59 10.20
N PRO A 131 -2.19 -18.87 10.30
CA PRO A 131 -0.98 -19.34 9.63
C PRO A 131 -0.98 -19.06 8.12
N GLY A 132 0.11 -18.50 7.62
CA GLY A 132 0.30 -18.19 6.20
C GLY A 132 -0.37 -16.89 5.72
N ALA A 133 -1.26 -16.27 6.50
CA ALA A 133 -1.95 -15.04 6.10
C ALA A 133 -0.99 -13.85 5.94
N GLU A 134 0.07 -13.80 6.75
CA GLU A 134 1.09 -12.75 6.66
C GLU A 134 1.87 -12.81 5.34
N SER A 135 2.34 -14.00 4.95
CA SER A 135 2.97 -14.23 3.63
C SER A 135 2.02 -13.80 2.51
N GLN A 136 0.78 -14.27 2.52
CA GLN A 136 -0.20 -13.92 1.49
C GLN A 136 -0.47 -12.41 1.44
N PHE A 137 -0.55 -11.74 2.59
CA PHE A 137 -0.74 -10.29 2.67
C PHE A 137 0.45 -9.54 2.05
N HIS A 138 1.68 -9.95 2.37
CA HIS A 138 2.87 -9.34 1.80
C HIS A 138 3.01 -9.63 0.30
N ALA A 139 2.61 -10.81 -0.17
CA ALA A 139 2.59 -11.14 -1.59
C ALA A 139 1.63 -10.23 -2.37
N ILE A 140 0.36 -10.12 -1.94
CA ILE A 140 -0.63 -9.26 -2.61
C ILE A 140 -0.28 -7.78 -2.49
N SER A 141 0.24 -7.33 -1.34
CA SER A 141 0.68 -5.95 -1.17
C SER A 141 1.84 -5.62 -2.12
N THR A 142 2.80 -6.52 -2.27
CA THR A 142 3.94 -6.34 -3.20
C THR A 142 3.44 -6.28 -4.64
N ALA A 143 2.55 -7.20 -5.02
CA ALA A 143 1.93 -7.19 -6.34
C ALA A 143 1.14 -5.90 -6.62
N GLN A 144 0.43 -5.33 -5.62
CA GLN A 144 -0.23 -4.03 -5.76
C GLN A 144 0.76 -2.89 -6.03
N PHE A 145 1.90 -2.86 -5.34
CA PHE A 145 2.93 -1.85 -5.58
C PHE A 145 3.44 -1.91 -7.03
N ILE A 146 3.71 -3.12 -7.51
CA ILE A 146 4.21 -3.37 -8.86
C ILE A 146 3.12 -3.08 -9.91
N ALA A 147 1.88 -3.51 -9.68
CA ALA A 147 0.79 -3.39 -10.64
C ALA A 147 0.41 -1.92 -10.90
N CYS A 148 0.35 -1.10 -9.85
CA CYS A 148 0.02 0.31 -10.01
C CYS A 148 1.14 1.07 -10.75
N GLY A 149 2.39 0.66 -10.54
CA GLY A 149 3.54 1.22 -11.25
C GLY A 149 3.93 2.62 -10.78
N HIS A 150 4.98 3.17 -11.39
CA HIS A 150 5.60 4.43 -10.97
C HIS A 150 4.65 5.62 -11.12
N HIS A 151 3.98 5.72 -12.28
CA HIS A 151 3.15 6.86 -12.62
C HIS A 151 2.02 7.08 -11.60
N ARG A 152 1.24 6.03 -11.32
CA ARG A 152 0.08 6.11 -10.43
C ARG A 152 0.47 6.44 -9.01
N PHE A 153 1.58 5.86 -8.52
CA PHE A 153 2.07 6.18 -7.19
C PHE A 153 2.61 7.60 -7.09
N ASN A 154 3.29 8.11 -8.12
CA ASN A 154 3.75 9.49 -8.11
C ASN A 154 2.58 10.47 -8.04
N GLU A 155 1.51 10.22 -8.81
CA GLU A 155 0.28 11.03 -8.75
C GLU A 155 -0.44 10.90 -7.39
N ALA A 156 -0.58 9.67 -6.88
CA ALA A 156 -1.22 9.41 -5.60
C ALA A 156 -0.45 10.05 -4.43
N ILE A 157 0.88 9.97 -4.44
CA ILE A 157 1.74 10.60 -3.42
C ILE A 157 1.62 12.11 -3.49
N ALA A 158 1.68 12.71 -4.69
CA ALA A 158 1.52 14.14 -4.86
C ALA A 158 0.16 14.64 -4.35
N LEU A 159 -0.90 13.87 -4.61
CA LEU A 159 -2.24 14.17 -4.11
C LEU A 159 -2.32 14.09 -2.57
N VAL A 160 -1.79 13.02 -1.96
CA VAL A 160 -1.76 12.88 -0.50
C VAL A 160 -0.94 13.98 0.16
N GLU A 161 0.18 14.36 -0.45
CA GLU A 161 1.02 15.47 0.03
C GLU A 161 0.27 16.82 -0.05
N ALA A 162 -0.41 17.09 -1.16
CA ALA A 162 -1.18 18.32 -1.34
C ALA A 162 -2.36 18.42 -0.36
N ASP A 163 -3.13 17.34 -0.21
CA ASP A 163 -4.39 17.37 0.53
C ASP A 163 -4.23 17.07 2.03
N TYR A 164 -3.21 16.30 2.40
CA TYR A 164 -3.02 15.79 3.76
C TYR A 164 -1.62 16.01 4.31
N GLY A 165 -0.74 16.72 3.60
CA GLY A 165 0.63 16.96 4.04
C GLY A 165 0.73 17.67 5.39
N GLU A 166 -0.14 18.64 5.67
CA GLU A 166 -0.19 19.30 6.99
C GLU A 166 -0.65 18.35 8.09
N LEU A 167 -1.67 17.54 7.81
CA LEU A 167 -2.23 16.58 8.74
C LEU A 167 -1.22 15.49 9.10
N PHE A 168 -0.52 14.93 8.11
CA PHE A 168 0.50 13.91 8.33
C PHE A 168 1.86 14.47 8.71
N SER A 169 2.13 15.75 8.48
CA SER A 169 3.46 16.38 8.49
C SER A 169 4.40 15.90 7.37
N ALA A 170 5.32 16.79 6.96
CA ALA A 170 6.34 16.48 5.97
C ALA A 170 7.19 15.25 6.33
N TYR A 171 7.44 15.00 7.63
CA TYR A 171 8.21 13.83 8.06
C TYR A 171 7.55 12.51 7.60
N PHE A 172 6.24 12.35 7.84
CA PHE A 172 5.56 11.11 7.50
C PHE A 172 5.30 10.98 6.00
N ILE A 173 5.13 12.10 5.28
CA ILE A 173 5.11 12.11 3.81
C ILE A 173 6.43 11.57 3.23
N GLU A 174 7.57 12.05 3.74
CA GLU A 174 8.88 11.56 3.29
C GLU A 174 9.12 10.09 3.67
N ARG A 175 8.59 9.63 4.80
CA ARG A 175 8.63 8.21 5.17
C ARG A 175 7.77 7.35 4.24
N MET A 176 6.58 7.80 3.86
CA MET A 176 5.74 7.14 2.86
C MET A 176 6.48 7.03 1.52
N LYS A 177 7.05 8.14 1.02
CA LYS A 177 7.82 8.16 -0.24
C LYS A 177 8.93 7.12 -0.24
N LYS A 178 9.72 7.05 0.84
CA LYS A 178 10.80 6.06 0.99
C LYS A 178 10.29 4.63 1.04
N TYR A 179 9.19 4.39 1.77
CA TYR A 179 8.59 3.06 1.87
C TYR A 179 8.13 2.57 0.50
N ILE A 180 7.31 3.36 -0.19
CA ILE A 180 6.77 2.98 -1.51
C ILE A 180 7.91 2.91 -2.55
N GLY A 181 8.84 3.86 -2.51
CA GLY A 181 9.99 3.92 -3.40
C GLY A 181 10.85 2.65 -3.36
N ALA A 182 11.01 2.00 -2.20
CA ALA A 182 11.74 0.74 -2.10
C ALA A 182 11.15 -0.37 -3.00
N TYR A 183 9.82 -0.42 -3.14
CA TYR A 183 9.13 -1.33 -4.05
C TYR A 183 9.20 -0.86 -5.50
N LEU A 184 9.03 0.45 -5.75
CA LEU A 184 9.07 0.98 -7.11
C LEU A 184 10.45 0.80 -7.75
N ASP A 185 11.52 1.07 -6.99
CA ASP A 185 12.88 0.92 -7.48
C ASP A 185 13.28 -0.55 -7.72
N SER A 186 12.42 -1.52 -7.39
CA SER A 186 12.66 -2.95 -7.60
C SER A 186 12.16 -3.47 -8.95
N PHE A 187 11.62 -2.62 -9.82
CA PHE A 187 11.23 -3.02 -11.17
C PHE A 187 11.36 -1.86 -12.16
N SER A 188 11.46 -2.19 -13.44
CA SER A 188 11.35 -1.23 -14.53
C SER A 188 10.18 -1.62 -15.42
N GLU A 189 9.47 -0.61 -15.91
CA GLU A 189 8.35 -0.76 -16.85
C GLU A 189 8.81 -0.20 -18.20
N SER A 190 8.64 -0.98 -19.27
CA SER A 190 8.76 -0.42 -20.61
C SER A 190 7.42 0.23 -21.00
N PRO A 191 7.43 1.39 -21.70
CA PRO A 191 6.22 2.03 -22.22
C PRO A 191 5.38 1.12 -23.12
#